data_AF-A0A2H0IK19-F1
#
_entry.id   AF-A0A2H0IK19-F1
#
_cell.length_a   1.000
_cell.length_b   1.000
_cell.length_c   1.000
_cell.angle_alpha   90.00
_cell.angle_beta   90.00
_cell.angle_gamma   90.00
#
_symmetry.space_group_name_H-M   'P 1'
#
loop_
_entity.id
_entity.type
_entity.pdbx_description
1 polymer ?
#
loop_
_entity_poly.entity_id
_entity_poly.type
_entity_poly.pdbx_seq_one_letter_code
_entity_poly.pdbx_strand_id
1 'polypeptide(L)'
;MISAEEIIEKLKGSFNAPSSKDEKLKVVILCIIISTTFWFFSALNKPDYVTQINYPIEVVYDDSLFVAISKMPDRIALEVAGGGWDLMTRSFGFGMEPLIIELEDPLRENYKVAAALRQEIAPLIDPVQINYILADTIKFNIDILGRREIDVVFDSTFLSVEPNLRRTSDIELTPNKITVTGPKSVIDTIQSPYILRLGDGVVGKNVNQNVPLIGIKSELVKTNVDEVNVTFEVTEFLQLSREVELKRLNFNRGSVNINPSTVTLYYEWNSKLSQEADSMEVELVVDFRKLQKSDSTIPIELRPKSSLMMNPRISQPKVKVIYE
;
A
#
# COMPACT_ATOMS: atom_id res chain seq x y z
N MET A 1 6.42 63.24 -17.76
CA MET A 1 5.13 63.94 -17.63
C MET A 1 4.62 64.18 -19.04
N ILE A 2 3.64 63.40 -19.48
CA ILE A 2 3.02 63.59 -20.80
C ILE A 2 2.16 64.86 -20.68
N SER A 3 2.42 65.85 -21.54
CA SER A 3 1.74 67.14 -21.51
C SER A 3 0.25 66.95 -21.80
N ALA A 4 -0.61 67.71 -21.11
CA ALA A 4 -2.06 67.69 -21.34
C ALA A 4 -2.41 67.99 -22.82
N GLU A 5 -1.58 68.77 -23.50
CA GLU A 5 -1.73 69.10 -24.93
C GLU A 5 -1.53 67.88 -25.85
N GLU A 6 -0.58 66.99 -25.53
CA GLU A 6 -0.29 65.77 -26.31
C GLU A 6 -1.43 64.74 -26.21
N ILE A 7 -2.09 64.68 -25.05
CA ILE A 7 -3.27 63.83 -24.83
C ILE A 7 -4.48 64.39 -25.59
N ILE A 8 -4.63 65.72 -25.60
CA ILE A 8 -5.72 66.41 -26.32
C ILE A 8 -5.54 66.29 -27.85
N GLU A 9 -4.31 66.35 -28.36
CA GLU A 9 -4.04 66.21 -29.79
C GLU A 9 -4.26 64.77 -30.29
N LYS A 10 -3.86 63.75 -29.52
CA LYS A 10 -4.18 62.34 -29.80
C LYS A 10 -5.69 62.07 -29.74
N LEU A 11 -6.40 62.69 -28.80
CA LEU A 11 -7.86 62.62 -28.73
C LEU A 11 -8.51 63.28 -29.97
N LYS A 12 -8.04 64.46 -30.40
CA LYS A 12 -8.54 65.14 -31.61
C LYS A 12 -8.33 64.32 -32.90
N GLY A 13 -7.19 63.65 -33.06
CA GLY A 13 -6.93 62.77 -34.21
C GLY A 13 -7.88 61.55 -34.28
N SER A 14 -8.41 61.12 -33.13
CA SER A 14 -9.37 60.02 -33.04
C SER A 14 -10.80 60.39 -33.44
N PHE A 15 -11.11 61.67 -33.68
CA PHE A 15 -12.43 62.17 -34.07
C PHE A 15 -12.57 62.52 -35.57
N ASN A 16 -11.54 62.25 -36.39
CA ASN A 16 -11.67 62.40 -37.85
C ASN A 16 -12.61 61.32 -38.41
N ALA A 17 -13.46 61.70 -39.37
CA ALA A 17 -14.46 60.79 -39.96
C ALA A 17 -13.78 59.60 -40.67
N PRO A 18 -14.16 58.35 -40.35
CA PRO A 18 -13.54 57.14 -40.90
C PRO A 18 -13.76 57.06 -42.42
N SER A 19 -12.66 56.99 -43.18
CA SER A 19 -12.67 57.09 -44.65
C SER A 19 -12.73 55.70 -45.30
N SER A 20 -12.18 54.66 -44.66
CA SER A 20 -12.15 53.28 -45.19
C SER A 20 -13.19 52.35 -44.53
N LYS A 21 -13.53 51.22 -45.20
CA LYS A 21 -14.46 50.21 -44.66
C LYS A 21 -13.96 49.62 -43.33
N ASP A 22 -12.65 49.42 -43.18
CA ASP A 22 -12.04 48.84 -41.98
C ASP A 22 -12.09 49.80 -40.79
N GLU A 23 -11.94 51.11 -41.03
CA GLU A 23 -12.10 52.13 -39.99
C GLU A 23 -13.55 52.24 -39.51
N LYS A 24 -14.53 52.14 -40.42
CA LYS A 24 -15.95 52.09 -40.06
C LYS A 24 -16.29 50.87 -39.22
N LEU A 25 -15.72 49.70 -39.53
CA LEU A 25 -15.89 48.49 -38.74
C LEU A 25 -15.31 48.65 -37.32
N LYS A 26 -14.12 49.24 -37.18
CA LYS A 26 -13.51 49.55 -35.88
C LYS A 26 -14.40 50.46 -35.03
N VAL A 27 -14.96 51.50 -35.65
CA VAL A 27 -15.89 52.44 -34.97
C VAL A 27 -17.17 51.72 -34.53
N VAL A 28 -17.75 50.85 -35.38
CA VAL A 28 -18.94 50.06 -35.02
C VAL A 28 -18.65 49.11 -33.86
N ILE A 29 -17.53 48.38 -33.89
CA ILE A 29 -17.13 47.48 -32.80
C ILE A 29 -16.93 48.28 -31.50
N LEU A 30 -16.26 49.43 -31.56
CA LEU A 30 -16.08 50.31 -30.42
C LEU A 30 -17.43 50.76 -29.84
N CYS A 31 -18.37 51.19 -30.70
CA CYS A 31 -19.72 51.55 -30.27
C CYS A 31 -20.46 50.38 -29.62
N ILE A 32 -20.35 49.16 -30.17
CA ILE A 32 -20.97 47.97 -29.58
C ILE A 32 -20.38 47.68 -28.20
N ILE A 33 -19.06 47.75 -28.05
CA ILE A 33 -18.39 47.54 -26.75
C ILE A 33 -18.86 48.57 -25.73
N ILE A 34 -18.88 49.85 -26.10
CA ILE A 34 -19.31 50.93 -25.21
C ILE A 34 -20.79 50.74 -24.82
N SER A 35 -21.67 50.49 -25.79
CA SER A 35 -23.10 50.27 -25.55
C SER A 35 -23.35 49.05 -24.67
N THR A 36 -22.67 47.93 -24.95
CA THR A 36 -22.75 46.70 -24.14
C THR A 36 -22.25 46.92 -22.73
N THR A 37 -21.16 47.70 -22.57
CA THR A 37 -20.62 48.05 -21.25
C THR A 37 -21.63 48.89 -20.48
N PHE A 38 -22.17 49.97 -21.06
CA PHE A 38 -23.21 50.77 -20.40
C PHE A 38 -24.45 49.96 -20.04
N TRP A 39 -24.91 49.10 -20.94
CA TRP A 39 -26.03 48.21 -20.68
C TRP A 39 -25.73 47.24 -19.52
N PHE A 40 -24.55 46.63 -19.50
CA PHE A 40 -24.11 45.72 -18.45
C PHE A 40 -24.04 46.41 -17.07
N PHE A 41 -23.44 47.61 -17.01
CA PHE A 41 -23.41 48.40 -15.78
C PHE A 41 -24.81 48.81 -15.31
N SER A 42 -25.67 49.23 -16.23
CA SER A 42 -27.08 49.57 -15.93
C SER A 42 -27.88 48.37 -15.43
N ALA A 43 -27.66 47.19 -16.04
CA ALA A 43 -28.28 45.95 -15.62
C ALA A 43 -27.84 45.56 -14.20
N LEU A 44 -26.54 45.61 -13.88
CA LEU A 44 -26.04 45.27 -12.53
C LEU A 44 -26.41 46.28 -11.45
N ASN A 45 -26.81 47.49 -11.80
CA ASN A 45 -27.15 48.53 -10.83
C ASN A 45 -28.54 48.38 -10.20
N LYS A 46 -29.33 47.36 -10.60
CA LYS A 46 -30.62 47.12 -9.93
C LYS A 46 -30.40 46.52 -8.53
N PRO A 47 -31.20 46.92 -7.52
CA PRO A 47 -30.98 46.55 -6.13
C PRO A 47 -31.64 45.23 -5.69
N ASP A 48 -32.53 44.65 -6.52
CA ASP A 48 -33.51 43.63 -6.14
C ASP A 48 -33.32 42.28 -6.85
N TYR A 49 -32.07 41.91 -7.10
CA TYR A 49 -31.77 40.61 -7.68
C TYR A 49 -31.82 39.51 -6.64
N VAL A 50 -32.19 38.31 -7.08
CA VAL A 50 -32.12 37.08 -6.29
C VAL A 50 -31.25 36.07 -7.05
N THR A 51 -30.30 35.47 -6.36
CA THR A 51 -29.42 34.45 -6.94
C THR A 51 -29.01 33.42 -5.88
N GLN A 52 -28.39 32.34 -6.34
CA GLN A 52 -27.76 31.36 -5.47
C GLN A 52 -26.25 31.58 -5.45
N ILE A 53 -25.67 31.63 -4.25
CA ILE A 53 -24.22 31.68 -4.04
C ILE A 53 -23.77 30.49 -3.20
N ASN A 54 -22.52 30.07 -3.40
CA ASN A 54 -21.88 29.07 -2.54
C ASN A 54 -20.98 29.79 -1.54
N TYR A 55 -21.46 29.91 -0.32
CA TYR A 55 -20.76 30.59 0.76
C TYR A 55 -19.74 29.64 1.42
N PRO A 56 -18.48 30.06 1.61
CA PRO A 56 -17.46 29.20 2.19
C PRO A 56 -17.68 28.96 3.68
N ILE A 57 -17.44 27.74 4.12
CA ILE A 57 -17.42 27.36 5.54
C ILE A 57 -16.18 26.55 5.86
N GLU A 58 -15.76 26.62 7.12
CA GLU A 58 -14.62 25.87 7.63
C GLU A 58 -15.01 25.20 8.94
N VAL A 59 -14.91 23.88 9.00
CA VAL A 59 -15.21 23.11 10.20
C VAL A 59 -13.90 22.86 10.95
N VAL A 60 -13.79 23.40 12.15
CA VAL A 60 -12.58 23.35 12.98
C VAL A 60 -12.80 22.42 14.17
N TYR A 61 -11.83 21.54 14.40
CA TYR A 61 -11.79 20.59 15.51
C TYR A 61 -10.32 20.28 15.86
N ASP A 62 -10.09 19.62 16.99
CA ASP A 62 -8.74 19.19 17.40
C ASP A 62 -8.24 18.03 16.53
N ASP A 63 -7.41 18.36 15.54
CA ASP A 63 -6.83 17.40 14.56
C ASP A 63 -5.78 16.46 15.18
N SER A 64 -5.35 16.72 16.42
CA SER A 64 -4.46 15.84 17.16
C SER A 64 -5.19 14.65 17.79
N LEU A 65 -6.49 14.81 18.06
CA LEU A 65 -7.35 13.80 18.69
C LEU A 65 -8.38 13.21 17.75
N PHE A 66 -8.73 13.90 16.66
CA PHE A 66 -9.81 13.51 15.77
C PHE A 66 -9.40 13.54 14.30
N VAL A 67 -10.14 12.82 13.47
CA VAL A 67 -9.93 12.74 12.03
C VAL A 67 -11.25 12.60 11.28
N ALA A 68 -11.38 13.31 10.16
CA ALA A 68 -12.52 13.19 9.27
C ALA A 68 -12.49 11.85 8.51
N ILE A 69 -13.59 11.10 8.56
CA ILE A 69 -13.78 9.86 7.79
C ILE A 69 -14.21 10.17 6.35
N SER A 70 -14.96 11.26 6.16
CA SER A 70 -15.46 11.70 4.86
C SER A 70 -14.97 13.10 4.52
N LYS A 71 -15.05 13.47 3.24
CA LYS A 71 -14.76 14.84 2.80
C LYS A 71 -15.61 15.83 3.61
N MET A 72 -14.93 16.81 4.22
CA MET A 72 -15.60 17.88 4.96
C MET A 72 -16.33 18.83 4.01
N PRO A 73 -17.51 19.33 4.41
CA PRO A 73 -18.19 20.37 3.65
C PRO A 73 -17.41 21.68 3.78
N ASP A 74 -17.08 22.28 2.65
CA ASP A 74 -16.31 23.53 2.53
C ASP A 74 -17.20 24.70 2.07
N ARG A 75 -18.44 24.44 1.69
CA ARG A 75 -19.40 25.42 1.17
C ARG A 75 -20.84 25.09 1.52
N ILE A 76 -21.65 26.13 1.64
CA ILE A 76 -23.12 26.06 1.78
C ILE A 76 -23.76 26.85 0.66
N ALA A 77 -24.75 26.27 -0.01
CA ALA A 77 -25.56 26.99 -0.98
C ALA A 77 -26.61 27.87 -0.27
N LEU A 78 -26.61 29.16 -0.59
CA LEU A 78 -27.53 30.16 -0.07
C LEU A 78 -28.33 30.77 -1.21
N GLU A 79 -29.64 30.96 -1.03
CA GLU A 79 -30.36 31.93 -1.84
C GLU A 79 -30.25 33.29 -1.17
N VAL A 80 -29.83 34.29 -1.95
CA VAL A 80 -29.55 35.63 -1.47
C VAL A 80 -30.21 36.68 -2.35
N ALA A 81 -30.55 37.82 -1.74
CA ALA A 81 -31.09 39.00 -2.41
C ALA A 81 -30.20 40.23 -2.18
N GLY A 82 -30.02 41.06 -3.20
CA GLY A 82 -29.22 42.29 -3.07
C GLY A 82 -28.90 42.97 -4.40
N GLY A 83 -27.98 43.95 -4.34
CA GLY A 83 -27.50 44.68 -5.50
C GLY A 83 -26.75 43.79 -6.49
N GLY A 84 -26.92 44.03 -7.79
CA GLY A 84 -26.33 43.17 -8.82
C GLY A 84 -24.80 43.11 -8.78
N TRP A 85 -24.13 44.22 -8.44
CA TRP A 85 -22.68 44.25 -8.24
C TRP A 85 -22.23 43.41 -7.04
N ASP A 86 -22.92 43.52 -5.90
CA ASP A 86 -22.62 42.74 -4.70
C ASP A 86 -22.81 41.25 -5.00
N LEU A 87 -23.95 40.87 -5.55
CA LEU A 87 -24.24 39.47 -5.89
C LEU A 87 -23.26 38.89 -6.89
N MET A 88 -22.84 39.65 -7.91
CA MET A 88 -21.84 39.20 -8.88
C MET A 88 -20.50 38.91 -8.20
N THR A 89 -20.00 39.83 -7.38
CA THR A 89 -18.71 39.65 -6.69
C THR A 89 -18.74 38.45 -5.74
N ARG A 90 -19.83 38.27 -4.97
CA ARG A 90 -20.02 37.10 -4.11
C ARG A 90 -20.13 35.80 -4.91
N SER A 91 -20.81 35.81 -6.05
CA SER A 91 -20.95 34.62 -6.92
C SER A 91 -19.59 34.11 -7.43
N PHE A 92 -18.62 35.01 -7.64
CA PHE A 92 -17.25 34.65 -8.02
C PHE A 92 -16.33 34.25 -6.87
N GLY A 93 -16.81 34.30 -5.62
CA GLY A 93 -15.97 33.95 -4.46
C GLY A 93 -15.22 35.13 -3.83
N PHE A 94 -15.42 36.36 -4.31
CA PHE A 94 -14.63 37.50 -3.84
C PHE A 94 -15.18 38.07 -2.52
N GLY A 95 -14.25 38.43 -1.62
CA GLY A 95 -14.55 39.15 -0.38
C GLY A 95 -15.37 38.38 0.65
N MET A 96 -15.54 37.06 0.50
CA MET A 96 -16.26 36.22 1.47
C MET A 96 -15.27 35.60 2.45
N GLU A 97 -15.37 35.99 3.71
CA GLU A 97 -14.69 35.29 4.81
C GLU A 97 -15.47 34.00 5.12
N PRO A 98 -14.78 32.86 5.34
CA PRO A 98 -15.44 31.61 5.71
C PRO A 98 -16.06 31.71 7.10
N LEU A 99 -17.25 31.12 7.26
CA LEU A 99 -17.79 30.89 8.59
C LEU A 99 -17.03 29.74 9.26
N ILE A 100 -16.41 30.02 10.40
CA ILE A 100 -15.73 29.03 11.23
C ILE A 100 -16.77 28.34 12.11
N ILE A 101 -16.95 27.03 11.92
CA ILE A 101 -17.81 26.18 12.72
C ILE A 101 -16.89 25.38 13.66
N GLU A 102 -16.77 25.83 14.90
CA GLU A 102 -16.02 25.12 15.93
C GLU A 102 -16.88 23.99 16.51
N LEU A 103 -16.32 22.77 16.54
CA LEU A 103 -16.97 21.60 17.12
C LEU A 103 -16.38 21.33 18.52
N GLU A 104 -17.17 21.58 19.56
CA GLU A 104 -16.76 21.31 20.95
C GLU A 104 -16.65 19.80 21.24
N ASP A 105 -17.58 19.00 20.72
CA ASP A 105 -17.57 17.53 20.79
C ASP A 105 -17.77 16.92 19.40
N PRO A 106 -16.69 16.73 18.62
CA PRO A 106 -16.75 16.22 17.25
C PRO A 106 -17.35 14.81 17.11
N LEU A 107 -17.39 14.01 18.19
CA LEU A 107 -17.93 12.65 18.16
C LEU A 107 -19.46 12.63 18.29
N ARG A 108 -20.01 13.56 19.08
CA ARG A 108 -21.46 13.64 19.30
C ARG A 108 -22.12 14.58 18.29
N GLU A 109 -21.41 15.60 17.84
CA GLU A 109 -21.90 16.59 16.88
C GLU A 109 -21.57 16.17 15.44
N ASN A 110 -22.32 15.20 14.92
CA ASN A 110 -22.20 14.78 13.52
C ASN A 110 -22.99 15.64 12.53
N TYR A 111 -23.73 16.66 13.02
CA TYR A 111 -24.37 17.65 12.16
C TYR A 111 -24.60 18.99 12.88
N LYS A 112 -24.72 20.06 12.09
CA LYS A 112 -25.31 21.34 12.51
C LYS A 112 -26.55 21.63 11.68
N VAL A 113 -27.58 22.20 12.32
CA VAL A 113 -28.77 22.67 11.63
C VAL A 113 -28.42 23.92 10.86
N ALA A 114 -28.60 23.90 9.55
CA ALA A 114 -28.15 25.00 8.70
C ALA A 114 -28.84 26.32 9.05
N ALA A 115 -30.13 26.26 9.40
CA ALA A 115 -30.91 27.42 9.81
C ALA A 115 -30.31 28.19 11.01
N ALA A 116 -29.58 27.52 11.91
CA ALA A 116 -28.91 28.17 13.03
C ALA A 116 -27.77 29.09 12.56
N LEU A 117 -27.06 28.68 11.51
CA LEU A 117 -25.91 29.41 10.95
C LEU A 117 -26.32 30.70 10.24
N ARG A 118 -27.60 30.87 9.92
CA ARG A 118 -28.09 32.08 9.24
C ARG A 118 -27.73 33.36 10.00
N GLN A 119 -27.85 33.33 11.33
CA GLN A 119 -27.56 34.51 12.16
C GLN A 119 -26.08 34.86 12.18
N GLU A 120 -25.21 33.85 12.01
CA GLU A 120 -23.76 34.02 11.97
C GLU A 120 -23.28 34.46 10.58
N ILE A 121 -23.89 33.94 9.50
CA ILE A 121 -23.53 34.27 8.11
C ILE A 121 -24.05 35.66 7.71
N ALA A 122 -25.25 36.05 8.15
CA ALA A 122 -25.89 37.31 7.75
C ALA A 122 -24.98 38.55 7.87
N PRO A 123 -24.28 38.79 9.00
CA PRO A 123 -23.38 39.95 9.11
C PRO A 123 -22.13 39.83 8.22
N LEU A 124 -21.69 38.62 7.88
CA LEU A 124 -20.48 38.39 7.08
C LEU A 124 -20.68 38.63 5.57
N ILE A 125 -21.95 38.61 5.12
CA ILE A 125 -22.28 38.80 3.70
C ILE A 125 -22.96 40.15 3.38
N ASP A 126 -23.09 41.04 4.36
CA ASP A 126 -23.60 42.41 4.16
C ASP A 126 -22.88 43.10 2.98
N PRO A 127 -23.59 43.85 2.10
CA PRO A 127 -25.02 44.25 2.15
C PRO A 127 -26.01 43.23 1.57
N VAL A 128 -25.57 42.02 1.26
CA VAL A 128 -26.43 40.97 0.67
C VAL A 128 -27.27 40.30 1.75
N GLN A 129 -28.56 40.10 1.49
CA GLN A 129 -29.49 39.47 2.42
C GLN A 129 -29.69 38.00 2.11
N ILE A 130 -29.67 37.13 3.13
CA ILE A 130 -30.00 35.71 2.96
C ILE A 130 -31.52 35.58 2.84
N ASN A 131 -32.04 34.92 1.80
CA ASN A 131 -33.45 34.52 1.73
C ASN A 131 -33.64 33.21 2.49
N TYR A 132 -32.93 32.16 2.09
CA TYR A 132 -32.90 30.88 2.80
C TYR A 132 -31.59 30.13 2.52
N ILE A 133 -31.29 29.16 3.38
CA ILE A 133 -30.19 28.23 3.21
C ILE A 133 -30.75 26.99 2.54
N LEU A 134 -30.15 26.54 1.44
CA LEU A 134 -30.71 25.44 0.63
C LEU A 134 -30.58 24.08 1.31
N ALA A 135 -29.60 23.92 2.20
CA ALA A 135 -29.42 22.69 2.97
C ALA A 135 -30.20 22.76 4.29
N ASP A 136 -30.80 21.65 4.72
CA ASP A 136 -31.44 21.56 6.03
C ASP A 136 -30.41 21.38 7.15
N THR A 137 -29.40 20.54 6.89
CA THR A 137 -28.36 20.15 7.84
C THR A 137 -27.03 20.02 7.13
N ILE A 138 -25.96 20.42 7.80
CA ILE A 138 -24.59 20.18 7.39
C ILE A 138 -24.08 19.01 8.21
N LYS A 139 -23.69 17.93 7.52
CA LYS A 139 -23.22 16.72 8.18
C LYS A 139 -21.71 16.65 8.12
N PHE A 140 -21.13 16.17 9.20
CA PHE A 140 -19.70 15.89 9.34
C PHE A 140 -19.57 14.46 9.86
N ASN A 141 -18.52 13.77 9.42
CA ASN A 141 -18.23 12.43 9.90
C ASN A 141 -16.81 12.41 10.45
N ILE A 142 -16.71 12.50 11.77
CA ILE A 142 -15.46 12.61 12.51
C ILE A 142 -15.35 11.41 13.43
N ASP A 143 -14.14 10.90 13.57
CA ASP A 143 -13.81 9.83 14.49
C ASP A 143 -12.60 10.22 15.35
N ILE A 144 -12.36 9.44 16.39
CA ILE A 144 -11.13 9.51 17.18
C ILE A 144 -9.97 9.10 16.28
N LEU A 145 -8.92 9.92 16.25
CA LEU A 145 -7.64 9.54 15.67
C LEU A 145 -6.99 8.49 16.56
N GLY A 146 -7.00 7.25 16.09
CA GLY A 146 -6.46 6.11 16.80
C GLY A 146 -5.09 5.69 16.26
N ARG A 147 -4.34 4.99 17.11
CA ARG A 147 -3.13 4.26 16.75
C ARG A 147 -3.23 2.83 17.29
N ARG A 148 -2.92 1.85 16.45
CA ARG A 148 -2.94 0.44 16.83
C ARG A 148 -1.72 -0.29 16.29
N GLU A 149 -1.07 -1.08 17.15
CA GLU A 149 -0.01 -2.00 16.73
C GLU A 149 -0.63 -3.33 16.29
N ILE A 150 -0.07 -3.89 15.22
CA ILE A 150 -0.45 -5.21 14.71
C ILE A 150 0.80 -6.03 14.42
N ASP A 151 0.69 -7.33 14.69
CA ASP A 151 1.74 -8.28 14.37
C ASP A 151 1.73 -8.60 12.87
N VAL A 152 2.91 -8.78 12.29
CA VAL A 152 3.09 -9.23 10.91
C VAL A 152 3.62 -10.66 10.94
N VAL A 153 2.94 -11.55 10.23
CA VAL A 153 3.34 -12.97 10.09
C VAL A 153 3.55 -13.32 8.63
N PHE A 154 4.51 -14.19 8.36
CA PHE A 154 4.80 -14.63 6.99
C PHE A 154 4.12 -15.97 6.69
N ASP A 155 3.39 -16.03 5.59
CA ASP A 155 2.79 -17.28 5.09
C ASP A 155 3.78 -18.02 4.20
N SER A 156 4.43 -19.06 4.76
CA SER A 156 5.36 -19.91 4.01
C SER A 156 4.69 -21.05 3.22
N THR A 157 3.35 -21.19 3.28
CA THR A 157 2.64 -22.35 2.70
C THR A 157 2.82 -22.44 1.19
N PHE A 158 2.91 -21.30 0.52
CA PHE A 158 3.05 -21.18 -0.93
C PHE A 158 4.48 -20.85 -1.38
N LEU A 159 5.45 -20.92 -0.46
CA LEU A 159 6.84 -20.63 -0.79
C LEU A 159 7.42 -21.72 -1.69
N SER A 160 7.63 -21.39 -2.96
CA SER A 160 8.29 -22.28 -3.92
C SER A 160 9.80 -22.02 -3.92
N VAL A 161 10.58 -23.08 -3.73
CA VAL A 161 12.05 -23.05 -3.73
C VAL A 161 12.55 -23.93 -4.89
N GLU A 162 13.67 -23.60 -5.50
CA GLU A 162 14.23 -24.42 -6.57
C GLU A 162 14.49 -25.88 -6.11
N PRO A 163 14.39 -26.90 -6.99
CA PRO A 163 14.38 -28.31 -6.58
C PRO A 163 15.60 -28.79 -5.78
N ASN A 164 16.78 -28.23 -6.03
CA ASN A 164 18.03 -28.54 -5.34
C ASN A 164 18.28 -27.66 -4.10
N LEU A 165 17.41 -26.70 -3.81
CA LEU A 165 17.55 -25.79 -2.68
C LEU A 165 16.58 -26.15 -1.56
N ARG A 166 16.99 -25.88 -0.31
CA ARG A 166 16.13 -25.99 0.87
C ARG A 166 16.35 -24.79 1.78
N ARG A 167 15.28 -24.32 2.42
CA ARG A 167 15.38 -23.29 3.47
C ARG A 167 16.12 -23.88 4.67
N THR A 168 17.20 -23.20 5.09
CA THR A 168 18.07 -23.64 6.20
C THR A 168 18.05 -22.71 7.41
N SER A 169 17.33 -21.58 7.33
CA SER A 169 17.13 -20.66 8.46
C SER A 169 15.65 -20.44 8.76
N ASP A 170 15.37 -19.83 9.91
CA ASP A 170 14.08 -19.24 10.19
C ASP A 170 13.80 -18.03 9.28
N ILE A 171 12.52 -17.65 9.17
CA ILE A 171 12.10 -16.47 8.42
C ILE A 171 12.03 -15.30 9.40
N GLU A 172 12.86 -14.30 9.16
CA GLU A 172 12.91 -13.09 9.95
C GLU A 172 12.17 -11.96 9.23
N LEU A 173 11.39 -11.20 10.00
CA LEU A 173 10.62 -10.05 9.53
C LEU A 173 11.08 -8.78 10.24
N THR A 174 11.48 -7.79 9.45
CA THR A 174 11.92 -6.49 9.98
C THR A 174 11.14 -5.35 9.33
N PRO A 175 10.23 -4.67 10.05
CA PRO A 175 9.77 -4.98 11.41
C PRO A 175 8.76 -6.15 11.43
N ASN A 176 8.66 -6.84 12.58
CA ASN A 176 7.63 -7.87 12.82
C ASN A 176 6.33 -7.31 13.41
N LYS A 177 6.31 -6.01 13.73
CA LYS A 177 5.14 -5.26 14.16
C LYS A 177 5.05 -3.96 13.41
N ILE A 178 3.84 -3.59 13.02
CA ILE A 178 3.59 -2.31 12.35
C ILE A 178 2.54 -1.52 13.12
N THR A 179 2.70 -0.21 13.10
CA THR A 179 1.80 0.74 13.72
C THR A 179 0.90 1.33 12.65
N VAL A 180 -0.40 1.19 12.85
CA VAL A 180 -1.46 1.72 11.99
C VAL A 180 -2.08 2.93 12.66
N THR A 181 -2.27 4.02 11.93
CA THR A 181 -2.86 5.28 12.40
C THR A 181 -4.00 5.69 11.47
N GLY A 182 -5.15 6.07 12.03
CA GLY A 182 -6.34 6.45 11.27
C GLY A 182 -7.59 6.53 12.17
N PRO A 183 -8.79 6.64 11.58
CA PRO A 183 -10.04 6.61 12.34
C PRO A 183 -10.14 5.35 13.20
N LYS A 184 -10.45 5.48 14.49
CA LYS A 184 -10.53 4.37 15.44
C LYS A 184 -11.47 3.25 14.95
N SER A 185 -12.65 3.63 14.47
CA SER A 185 -13.65 2.72 13.90
C SER A 185 -13.12 1.92 12.70
N VAL A 186 -12.17 2.46 11.93
CA VAL A 186 -11.58 1.79 10.76
C VAL A 186 -10.43 0.91 11.21
N ILE A 187 -9.49 1.43 12.00
CA ILE A 187 -8.30 0.65 12.41
C ILE A 187 -8.65 -0.54 13.31
N ASP A 188 -9.75 -0.46 14.08
CA ASP A 188 -10.22 -1.54 14.94
C ASP A 188 -10.81 -2.72 14.12
N THR A 189 -11.18 -2.52 12.85
CA THR A 189 -11.65 -3.59 11.95
C THR A 189 -10.52 -4.36 11.24
N ILE A 190 -9.30 -3.82 11.23
CA ILE A 190 -8.17 -4.47 10.56
C ILE A 190 -7.79 -5.75 11.32
N GLN A 191 -7.70 -6.88 10.63
CA GLN A 191 -7.34 -8.15 11.27
C GLN A 191 -5.89 -8.14 11.78
N SER A 192 -5.67 -8.81 12.91
CA SER A 192 -4.33 -9.05 13.48
C SER A 192 -4.18 -10.54 13.79
N PRO A 193 -3.10 -11.21 13.34
CA PRO A 193 -1.95 -10.65 12.63
C PRO A 193 -2.22 -10.35 11.15
N TYR A 194 -1.44 -9.44 10.57
CA TYR A 194 -1.40 -9.21 9.13
C TYR A 194 -0.53 -10.27 8.45
N ILE A 195 -1.10 -10.95 7.46
CA ILE A 195 -0.43 -12.05 6.75
C ILE A 195 0.31 -11.51 5.53
N LEU A 196 1.64 -11.56 5.59
CA LEU A 196 2.55 -11.19 4.51
C LEU A 196 2.80 -12.39 3.60
N ARG A 197 2.74 -12.16 2.29
CA ARG A 197 3.01 -13.16 1.26
C ARG A 197 4.14 -12.70 0.36
N LEU A 198 5.02 -13.64 0.03
CA LEU A 198 5.89 -13.49 -1.12
C LEU A 198 5.08 -13.68 -2.39
N GLY A 199 5.38 -12.93 -3.45
CA GLY A 199 4.77 -13.17 -4.77
C GLY A 199 5.06 -14.59 -5.28
N ASP A 200 4.43 -14.97 -6.39
CA ASP A 200 4.42 -16.34 -6.96
C ASP A 200 5.75 -16.78 -7.61
N GLY A 201 6.88 -16.23 -7.16
CA GLY A 201 8.21 -16.55 -7.67
C GLY A 201 8.82 -17.81 -7.05
N VAL A 202 9.73 -18.43 -7.79
CA VAL A 202 10.58 -19.51 -7.26
C VAL A 202 11.84 -18.91 -6.65
N VAL A 203 12.16 -19.29 -5.41
CA VAL A 203 13.34 -18.83 -4.68
C VAL A 203 14.57 -19.66 -5.07
N GLY A 204 15.51 -19.01 -5.78
CA GLY A 204 16.79 -19.60 -6.20
C GLY A 204 18.02 -19.17 -5.38
N LYS A 205 17.86 -18.28 -4.39
CA LYS A 205 18.96 -17.73 -3.57
C LYS A 205 18.45 -17.23 -2.23
N ASN A 206 19.37 -16.92 -1.32
CA ASN A 206 19.04 -16.27 -0.04
C ASN A 206 18.10 -15.08 -0.28
N VAL A 207 17.03 -15.04 0.52
CA VAL A 207 16.03 -13.99 0.43
C VAL A 207 16.37 -12.91 1.43
N ASN A 208 16.45 -11.69 0.92
CA ASN A 208 16.49 -10.46 1.69
C ASN A 208 15.79 -9.42 0.80
N GLN A 209 14.49 -9.26 0.99
CA GLN A 209 13.69 -8.40 0.13
C GLN A 209 12.61 -7.68 0.90
N ASN A 210 12.33 -6.45 0.47
CA ASN A 210 11.25 -5.66 1.03
C ASN A 210 9.95 -6.01 0.32
N VAL A 211 8.94 -6.39 1.10
CA VAL A 211 7.63 -6.78 0.61
C VAL A 211 6.62 -5.70 1.01
N PRO A 212 5.89 -5.11 0.04
CA PRO A 212 4.95 -4.03 0.32
C PRO A 212 3.72 -4.53 1.11
N LEU A 213 3.20 -3.67 1.98
CA LEU A 213 1.99 -3.93 2.76
C LEU A 213 0.73 -3.63 1.93
N ILE A 214 0.27 -4.61 1.17
CA ILE A 214 -0.89 -4.49 0.27
C ILE A 214 -2.21 -4.62 1.06
N GLY A 215 -3.15 -3.70 0.81
CA GLY A 215 -4.52 -3.79 1.33
C GLY A 215 -4.73 -3.28 2.76
N ILE A 216 -3.67 -2.92 3.49
CA ILE A 216 -3.80 -2.27 4.80
C ILE A 216 -3.88 -0.75 4.71
N LYS A 217 -3.21 -0.17 3.72
CA LYS A 217 -3.18 1.28 3.50
C LYS A 217 -4.42 1.74 2.73
N SER A 218 -4.93 2.90 3.12
CA SER A 218 -6.01 3.60 2.42
C SER A 218 -5.84 5.11 2.59
N GLU A 219 -6.70 5.92 1.99
CA GLU A 219 -6.70 7.38 2.22
C GLU A 219 -6.87 7.74 3.71
N LEU A 220 -7.58 6.90 4.47
CA LEU A 220 -7.87 7.11 5.89
C LEU A 220 -6.87 6.42 6.83
N VAL A 221 -6.10 5.47 6.34
CA VAL A 221 -5.25 4.60 7.17
C VAL A 221 -3.80 4.68 6.71
N LYS A 222 -2.94 5.19 7.60
CA LYS A 222 -1.49 5.28 7.42
C LYS A 222 -0.77 4.24 8.25
N THR A 223 0.37 3.77 7.77
CA THR A 223 1.26 2.87 8.50
C THR A 223 2.60 3.57 8.77
N ASN A 224 3.32 3.14 9.81
CA ASN A 224 4.66 3.66 10.11
C ASN A 224 5.74 3.21 9.10
N VAL A 225 5.49 2.10 8.40
CA VAL A 225 6.36 1.57 7.35
C VAL A 225 5.52 1.22 6.12
N ASP A 226 6.16 1.25 4.94
CA ASP A 226 5.49 0.95 3.67
C ASP A 226 5.65 -0.51 3.24
N GLU A 227 6.72 -1.12 3.73
CA GLU A 227 7.20 -2.44 3.38
C GLU A 227 7.84 -3.10 4.59
N VAL A 228 7.85 -4.43 4.59
CA VAL A 228 8.49 -5.26 5.61
C VAL A 228 9.60 -6.05 4.93
N ASN A 229 10.80 -5.99 5.49
CA ASN A 229 11.92 -6.80 5.02
C ASN A 229 11.75 -8.24 5.47
N VAL A 230 11.81 -9.16 4.51
CA VAL A 230 11.76 -10.62 4.74
C VAL A 230 13.15 -11.18 4.46
N THR A 231 13.73 -11.84 5.46
CA THR A 231 15.05 -12.45 5.36
C THR A 231 15.02 -13.93 5.73
N PHE A 232 15.60 -14.78 4.87
CA PHE A 232 15.90 -16.19 5.18
C PHE A 232 16.93 -16.78 4.20
N GLU A 233 17.63 -17.81 4.64
CA GLU A 233 18.64 -18.52 3.86
C GLU A 233 18.08 -19.77 3.19
N VAL A 234 18.53 -20.00 1.97
CA VAL A 234 18.38 -21.27 1.27
C VAL A 234 19.75 -21.81 0.93
N THR A 235 19.89 -23.13 0.99
CA THR A 235 21.16 -23.80 0.71
C THR A 235 20.94 -24.93 -0.28
N GLU A 236 21.92 -25.11 -1.17
CA GLU A 236 21.93 -26.20 -2.13
C GLU A 236 22.27 -27.54 -1.48
N PHE A 237 21.49 -28.55 -1.84
CA PHE A 237 21.71 -29.93 -1.47
C PHE A 237 22.13 -30.72 -2.71
N LEU A 238 23.38 -31.19 -2.70
CA LEU A 238 23.94 -31.98 -3.78
C LEU A 238 23.58 -33.45 -3.57
N GLN A 239 23.16 -34.12 -4.65
CA GLN A 239 23.03 -35.57 -4.66
C GLN A 239 24.39 -36.19 -4.90
N LEU A 240 24.92 -36.87 -3.88
CA LEU A 240 26.21 -37.55 -3.93
C LEU A 240 26.01 -39.06 -3.99
N SER A 241 26.94 -39.74 -4.63
CA SER A 241 27.02 -41.20 -4.66
C SER A 241 28.41 -41.67 -4.31
N ARG A 242 28.52 -42.64 -3.40
CA ARG A 242 29.79 -43.26 -3.02
C ARG A 242 29.66 -44.78 -3.12
N GLU A 243 30.62 -45.43 -3.76
CA GLU A 243 30.76 -46.89 -3.67
C GLU A 243 31.41 -47.25 -2.34
N VAL A 244 30.75 -48.11 -1.57
CA VAL A 244 31.21 -48.52 -0.25
C VAL A 244 31.32 -50.04 -0.20
N GLU A 245 32.47 -50.54 0.24
CA GLU A 245 32.68 -51.96 0.50
C GLU A 245 31.91 -52.41 1.74
N LEU A 246 31.29 -53.58 1.65
CA LEU A 246 30.47 -54.12 2.73
C LEU A 246 31.33 -54.76 3.82
N LYS A 247 31.28 -54.21 5.03
CA LYS A 247 31.91 -54.79 6.22
C LYS A 247 31.06 -55.91 6.78
N ARG A 248 31.68 -57.08 6.98
CA ARG A 248 31.03 -58.27 7.50
C ARG A 248 31.07 -58.24 9.04
N LEU A 249 29.91 -58.23 9.68
CA LEU A 249 29.81 -58.34 11.14
C LEU A 249 29.37 -59.74 11.54
N ASN A 250 29.94 -60.24 12.65
CA ASN A 250 29.63 -61.57 13.21
C ASN A 250 29.83 -62.73 12.22
N PHE A 251 30.83 -62.60 11.35
CA PHE A 251 31.22 -63.63 10.39
C PHE A 251 32.19 -64.63 11.04
N ASN A 252 31.77 -65.89 11.19
CA ASN A 252 32.67 -66.97 11.62
C ASN A 252 33.37 -67.55 10.38
N ARG A 253 34.70 -67.74 10.44
CA ARG A 253 35.57 -68.03 9.27
C ARG A 253 34.99 -69.16 8.38
N GLY A 254 34.93 -68.93 7.06
CA GLY A 254 34.49 -69.90 6.03
C GLY A 254 34.53 -69.34 4.60
N SER A 255 34.35 -70.20 3.58
CA SER A 255 34.36 -69.87 2.13
C SER A 255 33.03 -69.30 1.65
N VAL A 256 32.59 -68.22 2.28
CA VAL A 256 31.29 -67.60 1.99
C VAL A 256 31.51 -66.20 1.44
N ASN A 257 30.96 -65.97 0.25
CA ASN A 257 31.02 -64.68 -0.43
C ASN A 257 29.67 -63.97 -0.37
N ILE A 258 29.72 -62.65 -0.38
CA ILE A 258 28.54 -61.79 -0.50
C ILE A 258 28.53 -61.21 -1.90
N ASN A 259 27.38 -61.24 -2.56
CA ASN A 259 27.20 -60.64 -3.87
C ASN A 259 26.02 -59.65 -3.83
N PRO A 260 26.24 -58.36 -4.15
CA PRO A 260 27.53 -57.74 -4.46
C PRO A 260 28.40 -57.50 -3.20
N SER A 261 29.72 -57.34 -3.37
CA SER A 261 30.65 -56.97 -2.29
C SER A 261 30.76 -55.46 -2.07
N THR A 262 30.40 -54.67 -3.10
CA THR A 262 30.32 -53.21 -3.09
C THR A 262 28.89 -52.78 -3.44
N VAL A 263 28.40 -51.74 -2.79
CA VAL A 263 27.11 -51.13 -3.14
C VAL A 263 27.24 -49.61 -3.17
N THR A 264 26.42 -48.97 -4.00
CA THR A 264 26.37 -47.52 -4.11
C THR A 264 25.43 -46.95 -3.04
N LEU A 265 25.96 -46.05 -2.23
CA LEU A 265 25.20 -45.23 -1.30
C LEU A 265 24.91 -43.87 -1.94
N TYR A 266 23.63 -43.55 -2.09
CA TYR A 266 23.14 -42.24 -2.49
C TYR A 266 22.72 -41.45 -1.26
N TYR A 267 23.06 -40.17 -1.21
CA TYR A 267 22.66 -39.29 -0.12
C TYR A 267 22.65 -37.84 -0.61
N GLU A 268 21.90 -37.01 0.09
CA GLU A 268 21.91 -35.56 -0.11
C GLU A 268 22.82 -34.91 0.93
N TRP A 269 23.63 -33.96 0.48
CA TRP A 269 24.59 -33.27 1.32
C TRP A 269 24.48 -31.75 1.15
N ASN A 270 24.58 -31.02 2.26
CA ASN A 270 24.62 -29.56 2.24
C ASN A 270 25.92 -29.08 1.57
N SER A 271 25.81 -28.36 0.45
CA SER A 271 26.97 -27.94 -0.34
C SER A 271 27.97 -27.06 0.44
N LYS A 272 27.51 -26.33 1.47
CA LYS A 272 28.37 -25.52 2.34
C LYS A 272 29.29 -26.35 3.25
N LEU A 273 28.95 -27.62 3.49
CA LEU A 273 29.71 -28.55 4.35
C LEU A 273 30.51 -29.58 3.52
N SER A 274 30.84 -29.29 2.26
CA SER A 274 31.42 -30.26 1.33
C SER A 274 32.74 -30.89 1.81
N GLN A 275 33.59 -30.14 2.50
CA GLN A 275 34.88 -30.64 3.04
C GLN A 275 34.69 -31.72 4.12
N GLU A 276 33.55 -31.72 4.81
CA GLU A 276 33.21 -32.72 5.82
C GLU A 276 32.64 -34.00 5.19
N ALA A 277 32.12 -33.94 3.96
CA ALA A 277 31.58 -35.12 3.27
C ALA A 277 32.68 -36.15 2.98
N ASP A 278 33.84 -35.69 2.49
CA ASP A 278 34.94 -36.56 2.08
C ASP A 278 35.67 -37.19 3.28
N SER A 279 35.72 -36.48 4.40
CA SER A 279 36.34 -36.98 5.64
C SER A 279 35.41 -37.85 6.49
N MET A 280 34.12 -37.94 6.14
CA MET A 280 33.16 -38.75 6.87
C MET A 280 33.38 -40.24 6.60
N GLU A 281 33.75 -40.97 7.65
CA GLU A 281 33.76 -42.44 7.66
C GLU A 281 32.35 -42.98 7.57
N VAL A 282 32.06 -43.71 6.50
CA VAL A 282 30.78 -44.37 6.26
C VAL A 282 31.01 -45.85 6.10
N GLU A 283 30.40 -46.64 6.97
CA GLU A 283 30.44 -48.09 6.88
C GLU A 283 29.07 -48.63 6.48
N LEU A 284 29.04 -49.48 5.47
CA LEU A 284 27.89 -50.32 5.18
C LEU A 284 28.18 -51.71 5.75
N VAL A 285 27.36 -52.13 6.71
CA VAL A 285 27.57 -53.37 7.44
C VAL A 285 26.53 -54.42 7.08
N VAL A 286 26.98 -55.66 7.03
CA VAL A 286 26.17 -56.85 6.80
C VAL A 286 26.34 -57.74 8.03
N ASP A 287 25.31 -57.80 8.89
CA ASP A 287 25.32 -58.62 10.10
C ASP A 287 24.83 -60.03 9.80
N PHE A 288 25.74 -61.01 9.84
CA PHE A 288 25.42 -62.41 9.54
C PHE A 288 24.42 -63.04 10.53
N ARG A 289 24.18 -62.43 11.70
CA ARG A 289 23.08 -62.84 12.60
C ARG A 289 21.70 -62.56 12.02
N LYS A 290 21.60 -61.62 11.07
CA LYS A 290 20.35 -61.23 10.39
C LYS A 290 20.15 -61.98 9.07
N LEU A 291 20.89 -63.06 8.84
CA LEU A 291 20.75 -63.91 7.65
C LEU A 291 19.36 -64.55 7.60
N GLN A 292 18.63 -64.24 6.53
CA GLN A 292 17.39 -64.91 6.19
C GLN A 292 17.72 -66.24 5.53
N LYS A 293 17.56 -67.35 6.26
CA LYS A 293 17.89 -68.70 5.78
C LYS A 293 17.03 -69.16 4.60
N SER A 294 15.84 -68.58 4.43
CA SER A 294 14.89 -68.94 3.37
C SER A 294 15.37 -68.56 1.97
N ASP A 295 16.05 -67.42 1.83
CA ASP A 295 16.50 -66.88 0.54
C ASP A 295 18.01 -66.55 0.50
N SER A 296 18.71 -66.85 1.60
CA SER A 296 20.13 -66.54 1.80
C SER A 296 20.45 -65.05 1.65
N THR A 297 19.53 -64.17 2.05
CA THR A 297 19.76 -62.72 2.00
C THR A 297 20.08 -62.12 3.37
N ILE A 298 20.89 -61.05 3.36
CA ILE A 298 21.20 -60.25 4.56
C ILE A 298 20.91 -58.78 4.24
N PRO A 299 20.16 -58.05 5.08
CA PRO A 299 19.98 -56.60 4.92
C PRO A 299 21.28 -55.83 5.15
N ILE A 300 21.49 -54.78 4.37
CA ILE A 300 22.62 -53.85 4.52
C ILE A 300 22.20 -52.71 5.45
N GLU A 301 23.05 -52.39 6.41
CA GLU A 301 22.82 -51.29 7.36
C GLU A 301 23.89 -50.21 7.23
N LEU A 302 23.46 -48.95 7.22
CA LEU A 302 24.35 -47.79 7.27
C LEU A 302 24.78 -47.50 8.71
N ARG A 303 26.09 -47.44 8.98
CA ARG A 303 26.66 -47.09 10.29
C ARG A 303 27.90 -46.19 10.15
N PRO A 304 28.00 -45.09 10.92
CA PRO A 304 26.95 -44.47 11.72
C PRO A 304 25.87 -43.82 10.82
N LYS A 305 24.65 -43.69 11.34
CA LYS A 305 23.62 -42.85 10.70
C LYS A 305 23.92 -41.40 11.06
N SER A 306 24.70 -40.72 10.22
CA SER A 306 25.03 -39.30 10.40
C SER A 306 23.80 -38.42 10.21
N SER A 307 23.61 -37.43 11.10
CA SER A 307 22.58 -36.40 10.95
C SER A 307 22.88 -35.42 9.80
N LEU A 308 24.12 -35.42 9.28
CA LEU A 308 24.55 -34.59 8.16
C LEU A 308 24.12 -35.19 6.80
N MET A 309 23.88 -36.50 6.74
CA MET A 309 23.39 -37.18 5.55
C MET A 309 21.86 -37.11 5.49
N MET A 310 21.33 -36.39 4.50
CA MET A 310 19.89 -36.36 4.26
C MET A 310 19.50 -37.46 3.28
N ASN A 311 18.36 -38.11 3.55
CA ASN A 311 17.73 -39.12 2.69
C ASN A 311 18.68 -40.23 2.16
N PRO A 312 19.47 -40.91 3.02
CA PRO A 312 20.39 -41.95 2.56
C PRO A 312 19.62 -43.13 1.94
N ARG A 313 20.06 -43.56 0.75
CA ARG A 313 19.50 -44.69 0.00
C ARG A 313 20.60 -45.58 -0.52
N ILE A 314 20.50 -46.89 -0.25
CA ILE A 314 21.42 -47.90 -0.77
C ILE A 314 20.85 -48.46 -2.07
N SER A 315 21.68 -48.60 -3.10
CA SER A 315 21.26 -49.12 -4.42
C SER A 315 20.61 -50.50 -4.33
N GLN A 316 21.15 -51.35 -3.46
CA GLN A 316 20.63 -52.68 -3.14
C GLN A 316 20.50 -52.83 -1.62
N PRO A 317 19.29 -52.89 -1.05
CA PRO A 317 19.11 -52.91 0.41
C PRO A 317 19.47 -54.25 1.06
N LYS A 318 19.71 -55.29 0.27
CA LYS A 318 20.07 -56.63 0.73
C LYS A 318 21.16 -57.21 -0.16
N VAL A 319 21.99 -58.07 0.41
CA VAL A 319 22.96 -58.89 -0.33
C VAL A 319 22.62 -60.36 -0.25
N LYS A 320 23.02 -61.12 -1.27
CA LYS A 320 22.89 -62.58 -1.27
C LYS A 320 24.19 -63.23 -0.83
N VAL A 321 24.06 -64.22 0.04
CA VAL A 321 25.15 -65.07 0.47
C VAL A 321 25.34 -66.21 -0.53
N ILE A 322 26.56 -66.34 -1.03
CA ILE A 322 26.99 -67.40 -1.94
C ILE A 322 27.96 -68.30 -1.16
N TYR A 323 27.63 -69.58 -1.11
CA TYR A 323 28.49 -70.61 -0.54
C TYR A 323 29.40 -71.13 -1.66
N GLU A 324 30.73 -71.06 -1.48
CA GLU A 324 31.68 -71.78 -2.33
C GLU A 324 31.75 -73.26 -1.97
#